data_AF-A0A2D7WPB9-F1
#
_entry.id   AF-A0A2D7WPB9-F1
#
_cell.length_a   1.000
_cell.length_b   1.000
_cell.length_c   1.000
_cell.angle_alpha   90.00
_cell.angle_beta   90.00
_cell.angle_gamma   90.00
#
_symmetry.space_group_name_H-M   'P 1'
#
loop_
_entity.id
_entity.type
_entity.pdbx_description
1 polymer ?
#
loop_
_entity_poly.entity_id
_entity_poly.type
_entity_poly.pdbx_seq_one_letter_code
_entity_poly.pdbx_strand_id
1 'polypeptide(L)'
;MKEIISIWRESLHTILDLYERKRGSIWLFFPFLFVFFILINVACYWWAIYTAFPYYMQTNEASHYVKLQIPVGFFGALFDSLSFFVTIWIIRRALATKKTSEYIFHLSLDLIIAFLATMWVLLVFTFGGWMISIWENSPEQLSERGVKYTNRAVQAIKDPTGRENAKNIYFGLIMGVSAALPSCFHLFLFFSSIFKKFKKKEITGQTEDSKSPD
;
A
#
# COMPACT_ATOMS: atom_id res chain seq x y z
N MET A 1 19.95 10.01 -16.27
CA MET A 1 19.32 10.31 -14.96
C MET A 1 18.56 11.63 -14.96
N LYS A 2 19.19 12.80 -15.18
CA LYS A 2 18.50 14.11 -15.12
C LYS A 2 17.22 14.21 -15.98
N GLU A 3 17.29 13.76 -17.24
CA GLU A 3 16.14 13.77 -18.16
C GLU A 3 14.98 12.85 -17.70
N ILE A 4 15.30 11.66 -17.18
CA ILE A 4 14.30 10.70 -16.65
C ILE A 4 13.55 11.34 -15.48
N ILE A 5 14.30 11.99 -14.58
CA ILE A 5 13.75 12.68 -13.42
C ILE A 5 12.87 13.87 -13.83
N SER A 6 13.21 14.59 -14.92
CA SER A 6 12.36 15.65 -15.47
C SER A 6 11.03 15.11 -15.96
N ILE A 7 11.05 14.06 -16.79
CA ILE A 7 9.84 13.41 -17.33
C ILE A 7 8.97 12.86 -16.19
N TRP A 8 9.61 12.29 -15.17
CA TRP A 8 8.92 11.77 -13.99
C TRP A 8 8.25 12.89 -13.20
N ARG A 9 8.97 13.98 -12.95
CA ARG A 9 8.46 15.17 -12.24
C ARG A 9 7.28 15.79 -12.99
N GLU A 10 7.37 15.95 -14.30
CA GLU A 10 6.27 16.47 -15.14
C GLU A 10 5.03 15.56 -15.11
N SER A 11 5.25 14.24 -15.15
CA SER A 11 4.14 13.27 -15.05
C SER A 11 3.44 13.40 -13.69
N LEU A 12 4.21 13.52 -12.61
CA LEU A 12 3.68 13.69 -11.26
C LEU A 12 2.92 15.01 -11.10
N HIS A 13 3.44 16.10 -11.70
CA HIS A 13 2.76 17.40 -11.72
C HIS A 13 1.41 17.32 -12.45
N THR A 14 1.38 16.68 -13.62
CA THR A 14 0.16 16.52 -14.43
C THR A 14 -0.93 15.78 -13.65
N ILE A 15 -0.54 14.76 -12.89
CA ILE A 15 -1.48 13.96 -12.10
C ILE A 15 -1.97 14.74 -10.88
N LEU A 16 -1.08 15.46 -10.19
CA LEU A 16 -1.48 16.31 -9.07
C LEU A 16 -2.47 17.39 -9.53
N ASP A 17 -2.21 18.04 -10.67
CA ASP A 17 -3.09 19.04 -11.25
C ASP A 17 -4.46 18.44 -11.61
N LEU A 18 -4.48 17.24 -12.18
CA LEU A 18 -5.73 16.53 -12.50
C LEU A 18 -6.52 16.18 -11.23
N TYR A 19 -5.85 15.72 -10.18
CA TYR A 19 -6.47 15.49 -8.88
C TYR A 19 -7.05 16.78 -8.30
N GLU A 20 -6.28 17.86 -8.26
CA GLU A 20 -6.74 19.15 -7.72
C GLU A 20 -7.96 19.69 -8.46
N ARG A 21 -7.98 19.58 -9.78
CA ARG A 21 -9.11 20.03 -10.61
C ARG A 21 -10.36 19.16 -10.43
N LYS A 22 -10.20 17.85 -10.26
CA LYS A 22 -11.33 16.90 -10.20
C LYS A 22 -11.84 16.56 -8.80
N ARG A 23 -11.04 16.77 -7.74
CA ARG A 23 -11.38 16.35 -6.36
C ARG A 23 -12.70 16.94 -5.86
N GLY A 24 -12.97 18.21 -6.18
CA GLY A 24 -14.10 18.95 -5.63
C GLY A 24 -13.99 19.16 -4.11
N SER A 25 -15.14 19.13 -3.42
CA SER A 25 -15.24 19.35 -1.97
C SER A 25 -14.67 18.18 -1.17
N ILE A 26 -13.78 18.49 -0.22
CA ILE A 26 -13.15 17.50 0.67
C ILE A 26 -14.18 16.73 1.50
N TRP A 27 -15.29 17.40 1.86
CA TRP A 27 -16.37 16.83 2.67
C TRP A 27 -17.13 15.72 1.97
N LEU A 28 -17.21 15.75 0.64
CA LEU A 28 -17.79 14.67 -0.16
C LEU A 28 -16.72 13.66 -0.55
N PHE A 29 -15.55 14.13 -0.95
CA PHE A 29 -14.47 13.27 -1.41
C PHE A 29 -13.97 12.29 -0.33
N PHE A 30 -13.84 12.75 0.92
CA PHE A 30 -13.33 11.90 2.01
C PHE A 30 -14.23 10.68 2.29
N PRO A 31 -15.55 10.82 2.51
CA PRO A 31 -16.43 9.66 2.67
C PRO A 31 -16.40 8.68 1.49
N PHE A 32 -16.39 9.18 0.25
CA PHE A 32 -16.30 8.31 -0.93
C PHE A 32 -14.97 7.56 -0.99
N LEU A 33 -13.86 8.24 -0.70
CA LEU A 33 -12.53 7.63 -0.63
C LEU A 33 -12.47 6.57 0.49
N PHE A 34 -13.04 6.88 1.65
CA PHE A 34 -13.09 5.96 2.78
C PHE A 34 -13.89 4.69 2.45
N VAL A 35 -15.08 4.83 1.86
CA VAL A 35 -15.88 3.67 1.41
C VAL A 35 -15.14 2.87 0.33
N PHE A 36 -14.48 3.54 -0.61
CA PHE A 36 -13.65 2.89 -1.62
C PHE A 36 -12.54 2.04 -0.96
N PHE A 37 -11.84 2.58 0.04
CA PHE A 37 -10.82 1.83 0.76
C PHE A 37 -11.39 0.72 1.65
N ILE A 38 -12.60 0.86 2.20
CA ILE A 38 -13.28 -0.26 2.88
C ILE A 38 -13.43 -1.44 1.92
N LEU A 39 -13.94 -1.18 0.71
CA LEU A 39 -14.17 -2.24 -0.28
C LEU A 39 -12.86 -2.93 -0.67
N ILE A 40 -11.79 -2.17 -0.88
CA ILE A 40 -10.47 -2.74 -1.20
C ILE A 40 -9.92 -3.54 -0.02
N ASN A 41 -9.95 -3.00 1.20
CA ASN A 41 -9.41 -3.70 2.38
C ASN A 41 -10.15 -5.02 2.63
N VAL A 42 -11.49 -5.01 2.50
CA VAL A 42 -12.30 -6.22 2.63
C VAL A 42 -11.98 -7.21 1.50
N ALA A 43 -11.83 -6.74 0.26
CA ALA A 43 -11.44 -7.61 -0.86
C ALA A 43 -10.05 -8.23 -0.66
N CYS A 44 -9.05 -7.44 -0.24
CA CYS A 44 -7.72 -7.92 0.10
C CYS A 44 -7.75 -8.92 1.25
N TYR A 45 -8.57 -8.67 2.29
CA TYR A 45 -8.76 -9.57 3.41
C TYR A 45 -9.28 -10.94 2.99
N TRP A 46 -10.36 -10.94 2.21
CA TRP A 46 -10.94 -12.18 1.71
C TRP A 46 -9.98 -12.92 0.78
N TRP A 47 -9.33 -12.19 -0.13
CA TRP A 47 -8.29 -12.76 -0.98
C TRP A 47 -7.21 -13.44 -0.14
N ALA A 48 -6.68 -12.75 0.87
CA ALA A 48 -5.60 -13.25 1.71
C ALA A 48 -6.02 -14.47 2.53
N ILE A 49 -7.22 -14.48 3.11
CA ILE A 49 -7.71 -15.63 3.89
C ILE A 49 -7.94 -16.86 3.01
N TYR A 50 -8.63 -16.71 1.87
CA TYR A 50 -8.94 -17.86 1.02
C TYR A 50 -7.69 -18.50 0.41
N THR A 51 -6.64 -17.72 0.17
CA THR A 51 -5.41 -18.22 -0.45
C THR A 51 -4.39 -18.71 0.59
N ALA A 52 -4.23 -18.02 1.72
CA ALA A 52 -3.25 -18.39 2.74
C ALA A 52 -3.77 -19.45 3.73
N PHE A 53 -5.05 -19.39 4.11
CA PHE A 53 -5.65 -20.23 5.13
C PHE A 53 -7.04 -20.79 4.75
N PRO A 54 -7.17 -21.51 3.62
CA PRO A 54 -8.47 -22.01 3.15
C PRO A 54 -9.16 -22.95 4.15
N TYR A 55 -8.40 -23.69 4.95
CA TYR A 55 -8.94 -24.66 5.91
C TYR A 55 -9.78 -24.01 7.01
N TYR A 56 -9.43 -22.81 7.49
CA TYR A 56 -10.20 -22.12 8.53
C TYR A 56 -11.59 -21.67 8.05
N MET A 57 -11.81 -21.59 6.74
CA MET A 57 -13.12 -21.27 6.18
C MET A 57 -14.06 -22.49 6.12
N GLN A 58 -13.54 -23.69 6.39
CA GLN A 58 -14.31 -24.94 6.40
C GLN A 58 -14.66 -25.41 7.81
N THR A 59 -14.15 -24.73 8.85
CA THR A 59 -14.34 -25.10 10.25
C THR A 59 -15.26 -24.12 10.98
N ASN A 60 -15.62 -24.44 12.22
CA ASN A 60 -16.39 -23.55 13.11
C ASN A 60 -15.68 -22.22 13.42
N GLU A 61 -14.38 -22.11 13.11
CA GLU A 61 -13.59 -20.87 13.25
C GLU A 61 -13.97 -19.82 12.19
N ALA A 62 -14.72 -20.20 11.14
CA ALA A 62 -15.11 -19.30 10.06
C ALA A 62 -15.88 -18.06 10.59
N SER A 63 -16.71 -18.21 11.62
CA SER A 63 -17.44 -17.09 12.20
C SER A 63 -16.52 -16.03 12.82
N HIS A 64 -15.41 -16.46 13.41
CA HIS A 64 -14.42 -15.55 14.00
C HIS A 64 -13.78 -14.67 12.90
N TYR A 65 -13.36 -15.30 11.80
CA TYR A 65 -12.76 -14.59 10.67
C TYR A 65 -13.77 -13.69 9.94
N VAL A 66 -15.01 -14.13 9.75
CA VAL A 66 -16.07 -13.26 9.18
C VAL A 66 -16.26 -11.99 10.01
N LYS A 67 -16.21 -12.06 11.35
CA LYS A 67 -16.32 -10.88 12.21
C LYS A 67 -15.08 -9.98 12.11
N LEU A 68 -13.90 -10.57 11.93
CA LEU A 68 -12.62 -9.85 11.82
C LEU A 68 -12.54 -8.94 10.59
N GLN A 69 -13.33 -9.19 9.54
CA GLN A 69 -13.42 -8.29 8.40
C GLN A 69 -13.89 -6.87 8.79
N ILE A 70 -14.68 -6.73 9.86
CA ILE A 70 -15.24 -5.43 10.28
C ILE A 70 -14.12 -4.50 10.79
N PRO A 71 -13.37 -4.85 11.85
CA PRO A 71 -12.25 -4.02 12.28
C PRO A 71 -11.18 -3.91 11.19
N VAL A 72 -10.92 -4.97 10.43
CA VAL A 72 -9.93 -4.94 9.34
C VAL A 72 -10.32 -3.94 8.25
N GLY A 73 -11.56 -4.01 7.75
CA GLY A 73 -12.06 -3.10 6.72
C GLY A 73 -12.10 -1.66 7.21
N PHE A 74 -12.59 -1.41 8.42
CA PHE A 74 -12.72 -0.06 8.97
C PHE A 74 -11.37 0.58 9.30
N PHE A 75 -10.52 -0.08 10.09
CA PHE A 75 -9.21 0.47 10.48
C PHE A 75 -8.22 0.46 9.32
N GLY A 76 -8.30 -0.52 8.42
CA GLY A 76 -7.53 -0.51 7.17
C GLY A 76 -7.89 0.70 6.31
N ALA A 77 -9.18 0.94 6.08
CA ALA A 77 -9.64 2.08 5.29
C ALA A 77 -9.32 3.43 5.93
N LEU A 78 -9.31 3.50 7.27
CA LEU A 78 -8.91 4.70 7.99
C LEU A 78 -7.44 5.04 7.71
N PHE A 79 -6.56 4.05 7.85
CA PHE A 79 -5.13 4.23 7.58
C PHE A 79 -4.87 4.57 6.12
N ASP A 80 -5.51 3.87 5.18
CA ASP A 80 -5.33 4.11 3.75
C ASP A 80 -5.84 5.49 3.31
N SER A 81 -6.95 5.94 3.89
CA SER A 81 -7.47 7.29 3.64
C SER A 81 -6.51 8.35 4.17
N LEU A 82 -5.99 8.19 5.39
CA LEU A 82 -5.02 9.10 5.98
C LEU A 82 -3.70 9.11 5.20
N SER A 83 -3.18 7.93 4.86
CA SER A 83 -1.94 7.76 4.11
C SER A 83 -2.05 8.40 2.72
N PHE A 84 -3.21 8.30 2.05
CA PHE A 84 -3.47 8.99 0.78
C PHE A 84 -3.28 10.51 0.90
N PHE A 85 -3.87 11.16 1.91
CA PHE A 85 -3.71 12.62 2.09
C PHE A 85 -2.27 13.00 2.44
N VAL A 86 -1.60 12.20 3.26
CA VAL A 86 -0.18 12.40 3.58
C VAL A 86 0.67 12.27 2.32
N THR A 87 0.43 11.29 1.46
CA THR A 87 1.15 11.15 0.19
C THR A 87 0.90 12.32 -0.75
N ILE A 88 -0.34 12.81 -0.88
CA ILE A 88 -0.61 14.04 -1.66
C ILE A 88 0.17 15.24 -1.09
N TRP A 89 0.26 15.36 0.23
CA TRP A 89 1.06 16.40 0.88
C TRP A 89 2.56 16.25 0.59
N ILE A 90 3.08 15.02 0.64
CA ILE A 90 4.48 14.69 0.27
C ILE A 90 4.76 15.08 -1.18
N ILE A 91 3.88 14.72 -2.12
CA ILE A 91 4.04 15.03 -3.55
C ILE A 91 4.10 16.55 -3.78
N ARG A 92 3.19 17.31 -3.17
CA ARG A 92 3.20 18.79 -3.23
C ARG A 92 4.54 19.35 -2.77
N ARG A 93 5.05 18.82 -1.65
CA ARG A 93 6.33 19.26 -1.08
C ARG A 93 7.49 18.88 -1.98
N ALA A 94 7.49 17.68 -2.55
CA ALA A 94 8.51 17.23 -3.49
C ALA A 94 8.56 18.13 -4.73
N LEU A 95 7.41 18.45 -5.32
CA LEU A 95 7.32 19.27 -6.54
C LEU A 95 7.75 20.71 -6.34
N ALA A 96 7.51 21.29 -5.15
CA ALA A 96 7.95 22.64 -4.80
C ALA A 96 9.49 22.77 -4.72
N THR A 97 10.21 21.65 -4.62
CA THR A 97 11.64 21.65 -4.38
C THR A 97 12.46 21.71 -5.66
N LYS A 98 13.43 22.64 -5.73
CA LYS A 98 14.31 22.82 -6.90
C LYS A 98 15.41 21.76 -7.02
N LYS A 99 15.89 21.22 -5.90
CA LYS A 99 16.97 20.22 -5.90
C LYS A 99 16.44 18.81 -6.17
N THR A 100 17.16 18.07 -7.00
CA THR A 100 16.82 16.69 -7.34
C THR A 100 16.93 15.73 -6.15
N SER A 101 17.93 15.90 -5.29
CA SER A 101 18.11 15.04 -4.11
C SER A 101 16.96 15.18 -3.12
N GLU A 102 16.56 16.42 -2.82
CA GLU A 102 15.46 16.72 -1.91
C GLU A 102 14.11 16.22 -2.48
N TYR A 103 13.91 16.29 -3.80
CA TYR A 103 12.74 15.70 -4.47
C TYR A 103 12.66 14.17 -4.27
N ILE A 104 13.77 13.46 -4.49
CA ILE A 104 13.83 12.00 -4.30
C ILE A 104 13.63 11.66 -2.82
N PHE A 105 14.22 12.44 -1.91
CA PHE A 105 14.07 12.22 -0.47
C PHE A 105 12.61 12.36 -0.02
N HIS A 106 11.91 13.42 -0.43
CA HIS A 106 10.50 13.58 -0.11
C HIS A 106 9.69 12.38 -0.61
N LEU A 107 9.90 11.96 -1.86
CA LEU A 107 9.16 10.85 -2.42
C LEU A 107 9.50 9.50 -1.76
N SER A 108 10.71 9.35 -1.21
CA SER A 108 11.08 8.16 -0.45
C SER A 108 10.34 8.03 0.89
N LEU A 109 9.71 9.11 1.39
CA LEU A 109 8.86 9.04 2.58
C LEU A 109 7.63 8.15 2.36
N ASP A 110 7.16 7.96 1.13
CA ASP A 110 6.07 7.02 0.85
C ASP A 110 6.49 5.56 1.11
N LEU A 111 7.79 5.22 1.02
CA LEU A 111 8.28 3.90 1.42
C LEU A 111 8.16 3.70 2.95
N ILE A 112 8.33 4.77 3.73
CA ILE A 112 8.13 4.73 5.18
C ILE A 112 6.64 4.50 5.48
N ILE A 113 5.74 5.13 4.73
CA ILE A 113 4.29 4.89 4.85
C ILE A 113 3.96 3.43 4.56
N ALA A 114 4.53 2.85 3.49
CA ALA A 114 4.36 1.44 3.17
C ALA A 114 4.90 0.53 4.28
N PHE A 115 6.04 0.86 4.89
CA PHE A 115 6.55 0.13 6.06
C PHE A 115 5.61 0.24 7.26
N LEU A 116 5.14 1.46 7.59
CA LEU A 116 4.17 1.68 8.67
C LEU A 116 2.86 0.94 8.42
N ALA A 117 2.43 0.77 7.17
CA ALA A 117 1.27 -0.03 6.82
C ALA A 117 1.42 -1.50 7.24
N THR A 118 2.62 -2.08 7.08
CA THR A 118 2.87 -3.46 7.53
C THR A 118 2.74 -3.61 9.04
N MET A 119 3.18 -2.60 9.81
CA MET A 119 3.01 -2.58 11.26
C MET A 119 1.56 -2.31 11.67
N TRP A 120 0.85 -1.48 10.90
CA TRP A 120 -0.56 -1.19 11.10
C TRP A 120 -1.43 -2.44 10.97
N VAL A 121 -1.17 -3.30 9.97
CA VAL A 121 -1.86 -4.58 9.83
C VAL A 121 -1.74 -5.40 11.12
N LEU A 122 -0.54 -5.55 11.69
CA LEU A 122 -0.36 -6.30 12.95
C LEU A 122 -1.18 -5.72 14.11
N LEU A 123 -1.22 -4.39 14.21
CA LEU A 123 -2.02 -3.69 15.22
C LEU A 123 -3.51 -3.97 15.04
N VAL A 124 -4.03 -3.85 13.82
CA VAL A 124 -5.44 -4.07 13.49
C VAL A 124 -5.86 -5.51 13.78
N PHE A 125 -5.01 -6.50 13.50
CA PHE A 125 -5.30 -7.89 13.83
C PHE A 125 -5.28 -8.17 15.33
N THR A 126 -4.34 -7.57 16.06
CA THR A 126 -4.24 -7.72 17.52
C THR A 126 -5.45 -7.09 18.21
N PHE A 127 -5.76 -5.84 17.87
CA PHE A 127 -6.88 -5.09 18.43
C PHE A 127 -8.23 -5.63 17.95
N GLY A 128 -8.38 -5.92 16.67
CA GLY A 128 -9.62 -6.43 16.08
C GLY A 128 -10.01 -7.78 16.68
N GLY A 129 -9.06 -8.68 16.91
CA GLY A 129 -9.39 -9.94 17.55
C GLY A 129 -9.63 -9.82 19.07
N TRP A 130 -9.09 -8.80 19.74
CA TRP A 130 -9.51 -8.43 21.11
C TRP A 130 -10.93 -7.86 21.14
N MET A 131 -11.33 -7.05 20.16
CA MET A 131 -12.72 -6.59 20.04
C MET A 131 -13.68 -7.77 19.87
N ILE A 132 -13.29 -8.78 19.08
CA ILE A 132 -14.10 -9.98 18.89
C ILE A 132 -14.16 -10.82 20.17
N SER A 133 -13.07 -10.93 20.94
CA SER A 133 -13.07 -11.68 22.19
C SER A 133 -14.05 -11.08 23.22
N ILE A 134 -14.19 -9.75 23.24
CA ILE A 134 -15.25 -9.06 24.00
C ILE A 134 -16.63 -9.39 23.44
N TRP A 135 -16.82 -9.33 22.12
CA TRP A 135 -18.10 -9.67 21.48
C TRP A 135 -18.54 -11.09 21.84
N GLU A 136 -17.61 -12.04 21.79
CA GLU A 136 -17.86 -13.47 22.03
C GLU A 136 -17.91 -13.84 23.51
N ASN A 137 -17.90 -12.87 24.43
CA ASN A 137 -17.87 -13.07 25.89
C ASN A 137 -16.78 -14.06 26.34
N SER A 138 -15.68 -14.13 25.59
CA SER A 138 -14.53 -15.00 25.83
C SER A 138 -13.32 -14.10 26.05
N PRO A 139 -13.25 -13.39 27.20
CA PRO A 139 -12.28 -12.32 27.39
C PRO A 139 -10.85 -12.87 27.44
N GLU A 140 -10.12 -12.70 26.34
CA GLU A 140 -8.68 -12.88 26.27
C GLU A 140 -7.97 -11.57 26.64
N GLN A 141 -6.92 -11.63 27.44
CA GLN A 141 -6.13 -10.43 27.76
C GLN A 141 -5.26 -10.03 26.55
N LEU A 142 -5.13 -8.72 26.31
CA LEU A 142 -4.24 -8.17 25.27
C LEU A 142 -2.78 -8.64 25.46
N SER A 143 -2.36 -8.85 26.71
CA SER A 143 -1.03 -9.35 27.08
C SER A 143 -0.76 -10.76 26.52
N GLU A 144 -1.72 -11.68 26.63
CA GLU A 144 -1.62 -13.06 26.15
C GLU A 144 -1.51 -13.11 24.62
N ARG A 145 -2.27 -12.24 23.92
CA ARG A 145 -2.13 -12.06 22.47
C ARG A 145 -0.79 -11.47 22.09
N GLY A 146 -0.30 -10.49 22.85
CA GLY A 146 1.03 -9.92 22.68
C GLY A 146 2.13 -10.98 22.70
N VAL A 147 2.07 -11.91 23.66
CA VAL A 147 3.01 -13.05 23.75
C VAL A 147 2.91 -13.96 22.53
N LYS A 148 1.68 -14.30 22.08
CA LYS A 148 1.46 -15.10 20.87
C LYS A 148 2.08 -14.47 19.62
N TYR A 149 1.87 -13.17 19.40
CA TYR A 149 2.46 -12.46 18.26
C TYR A 149 3.97 -12.30 18.39
N THR A 150 4.49 -12.10 19.60
CA THR A 150 5.94 -12.04 19.87
C THR A 150 6.62 -13.36 19.51
N ASN A 151 6.04 -14.48 19.93
CA ASN A 151 6.54 -15.81 19.60
C ASN A 151 6.53 -16.06 18.09
N ARG A 152 5.47 -15.63 17.38
CA ARG A 152 5.41 -15.69 15.91
C ARG A 152 6.47 -14.82 15.25
N ALA A 153 6.73 -13.62 15.77
CA ALA A 153 7.78 -12.75 15.24
C ALA A 153 9.18 -13.37 15.42
N VAL A 154 9.48 -13.90 16.61
CA VAL A 154 10.74 -14.61 16.87
C VAL A 154 10.87 -15.85 15.97
N GLN A 155 9.78 -16.59 15.77
CA GLN A 155 9.75 -17.75 14.88
C GLN A 155 10.00 -17.35 13.42
N ALA A 156 9.40 -16.26 12.94
CA ALA A 156 9.59 -15.75 11.59
C ALA A 156 11.03 -15.27 11.34
N ILE A 157 11.72 -14.75 12.35
CA ILE A 157 13.15 -14.38 12.25
C ILE A 157 14.03 -15.64 12.15
N LYS A 158 13.70 -16.69 12.91
CA LYS A 158 14.48 -17.94 12.95
C LYS A 158 14.26 -18.82 11.71
N ASP A 159 13.04 -18.85 11.19
CA ASP A 159 12.64 -19.67 10.04
C ASP A 159 11.70 -18.88 9.10
N PRO A 160 12.23 -17.90 8.34
CA PRO A 160 11.41 -17.02 7.52
C PRO A 160 10.73 -17.73 6.35
N THR A 161 11.33 -18.80 5.83
CA THR A 161 10.83 -19.55 4.67
C THR A 161 10.01 -20.78 5.06
N GLY A 162 9.87 -21.06 6.36
CA GLY A 162 8.97 -22.08 6.88
C GLY A 162 7.54 -21.90 6.38
N ARG A 163 6.85 -23.00 6.07
CA ARG A 163 5.54 -23.02 5.39
C ARG A 163 4.49 -22.10 6.03
N GLU A 164 4.44 -22.04 7.36
CA GLU A 164 3.49 -21.19 8.08
C GLU A 164 3.91 -19.72 8.10
N ASN A 165 5.21 -19.43 8.23
CA ASN A 165 5.72 -18.06 8.19
C ASN A 165 5.61 -17.46 6.79
N ALA A 166 5.85 -18.25 5.74
CA ALA A 166 5.64 -17.84 4.36
C ALA A 166 4.18 -17.46 4.08
N LYS A 167 3.21 -18.24 4.59
CA LYS A 167 1.78 -17.89 4.52
C LYS A 167 1.45 -16.60 5.27
N ASN A 168 2.01 -16.41 6.47
CA ASN A 168 1.79 -15.19 7.25
C ASN A 168 2.37 -13.94 6.57
N ILE A 169 3.58 -14.05 5.98
CA ILE A 169 4.20 -12.98 5.20
C ILE A 169 3.36 -12.67 3.97
N TYR A 170 2.96 -13.70 3.23
CA TYR A 170 2.08 -13.56 2.06
C TYR A 170 0.75 -12.87 2.44
N PHE A 171 0.13 -13.31 3.54
CA PHE A 171 -1.09 -12.71 4.06
C PHE A 171 -0.91 -11.22 4.35
N GLY A 172 0.17 -10.86 5.07
CA GLY A 172 0.50 -9.47 5.37
C GLY A 172 0.78 -8.63 4.12
N LEU A 173 1.44 -9.21 3.11
CA LEU A 173 1.70 -8.54 1.83
C LEU A 173 0.40 -8.21 1.09
N ILE A 174 -0.52 -9.17 0.96
CA ILE A 174 -1.82 -8.94 0.30
C ILE A 174 -2.64 -7.88 1.05
N MET A 175 -2.65 -7.96 2.39
CA MET A 175 -3.31 -6.95 3.23
C MET A 175 -2.69 -5.55 3.09
N GLY A 176 -1.39 -5.45 2.83
CA GLY A 176 -0.68 -4.18 2.66
C GLY A 176 -0.76 -3.58 1.26
N VAL A 177 -1.36 -4.27 0.28
CA VAL A 177 -1.43 -3.79 -1.12
C VAL A 177 -2.17 -2.46 -1.23
N SER A 178 -3.28 -2.31 -0.49
CA SER A 178 -4.11 -1.10 -0.54
C SER A 178 -3.35 0.15 -0.08
N ALA A 179 -2.60 0.03 1.02
CA ALA A 179 -1.75 1.07 1.55
C ALA A 179 -0.52 1.36 0.66
N ALA A 180 -0.04 0.36 -0.09
CA ALA A 180 1.09 0.50 -0.98
C ALA A 180 0.74 1.13 -2.34
N LEU A 181 -0.55 1.33 -2.66
CA LEU A 181 -1.00 1.90 -3.93
C LEU A 181 -0.26 3.19 -4.32
N PRO A 182 -0.06 4.19 -3.44
CA PRO A 182 0.65 5.41 -3.80
C PRO A 182 2.12 5.15 -4.17
N SER A 183 2.80 4.30 -3.39
CA SER A 183 4.19 3.87 -3.66
C SER A 183 4.31 3.12 -4.98
N CYS A 184 3.39 2.18 -5.23
CA CYS A 184 3.30 1.45 -6.50
C CYS A 184 3.07 2.39 -7.68
N PHE A 185 2.21 3.40 -7.50
CA PHE A 185 1.94 4.40 -8.52
C PHE A 185 3.18 5.26 -8.82
N HIS A 186 3.93 5.70 -7.81
CA HIS A 186 5.17 6.45 -8.00
C HIS A 186 6.25 5.64 -8.72
N LEU A 187 6.41 4.37 -8.34
CA LEU A 187 7.31 3.45 -9.04
C LEU A 187 6.86 3.23 -10.49
N PHE A 188 5.57 3.05 -10.74
CA PHE A 188 5.01 2.95 -12.08
C PHE A 188 5.33 4.17 -12.94
N LEU A 189 5.14 5.39 -12.43
CA LEU A 189 5.49 6.61 -13.14
C LEU A 189 6.99 6.71 -13.44
N PHE A 190 7.82 6.28 -12.50
CA PHE A 190 9.26 6.22 -12.68
C PHE A 190 9.64 5.25 -13.81
N PHE A 191 9.14 4.02 -13.79
CA PHE A 191 9.39 3.04 -14.86
C PHE A 191 8.83 3.49 -16.22
N SER A 192 7.64 4.10 -16.24
CA SER A 192 7.07 4.72 -17.44
C SER A 192 7.97 5.82 -17.99
N SER A 193 8.60 6.64 -17.12
CA SER A 193 9.54 7.68 -17.56
C SER A 193 10.81 7.08 -18.20
N ILE A 194 11.31 5.95 -17.68
CA ILE A 194 12.40 5.18 -18.27
C ILE A 194 12.00 4.69 -19.67
N PHE A 195 10.82 4.07 -19.80
CA PHE A 195 10.32 3.54 -21.07
C PHE A 195 10.11 4.64 -22.12
N LYS A 196 9.50 5.77 -21.74
CA LYS A 196 9.34 6.94 -22.62
C LYS A 196 10.69 7.44 -23.15
N LYS A 197 11.72 7.45 -22.31
CA LYS A 197 13.07 7.83 -22.74
C LYS A 197 13.65 6.85 -23.75
N PHE A 198 13.54 5.54 -23.49
CA PHE A 198 14.02 4.53 -24.43
C PHE A 198 13.33 4.63 -25.79
N LYS A 199 12.01 4.75 -25.81
CA LYS A 199 11.23 4.95 -27.04
C LYS A 199 11.62 6.21 -27.80
N LYS A 200 11.86 7.33 -27.10
CA LYS A 200 12.33 8.59 -27.72
C LYS A 200 13.71 8.41 -28.36
N LYS A 201 14.64 7.71 -27.68
CA LYS A 201 15.99 7.43 -28.21
C LYS A 201 15.94 6.56 -29.47
N GLU A 202 15.07 5.55 -29.49
CA GLU A 202 14.87 4.65 -30.64
C GLU A 202 14.33 5.40 -31.87
N ILE A 203 13.34 6.28 -31.67
CA ILE A 203 12.78 7.11 -32.75
C ILE A 203 13.83 8.10 -33.29
N THR A 204 14.60 8.76 -32.42
CA THR A 204 15.67 9.68 -32.86
C THR A 204 16.77 8.93 -33.61
N GLY A 205 17.17 7.74 -33.16
CA GLY A 205 18.15 6.91 -33.87
C GLY A 205 17.71 6.49 -35.27
N GLN A 206 16.44 6.11 -35.46
CA GLN A 206 15.89 5.81 -36.79
C GLN A 206 15.80 7.05 -37.70
N THR A 207 15.66 8.25 -37.11
CA THR A 207 15.59 9.51 -37.87
C THR A 207 16.98 10.01 -38.28
N GLU A 208 18.04 9.64 -37.57
CA GLU A 208 19.43 9.95 -37.92
C GLU A 208 19.97 9.00 -39.00
N ASP A 209 19.67 7.69 -38.92
CA ASP A 209 20.06 6.71 -39.97
C ASP A 209 19.36 6.96 -41.32
N SER A 210 18.17 7.57 -41.32
CA SER A 210 17.45 7.92 -42.57
C SER A 210 17.89 9.25 -43.20
N LYS A 211 18.80 10.00 -42.55
CA LYS A 211 19.33 11.28 -43.04
C LYS A 211 20.79 11.22 -43.50
N SER A 212 21.37 10.03 -43.65
CA SER A 212 22.65 9.83 -44.33
C SER A 212 22.44 9.30 -45.76
N PRO A 213 22.15 10.15 -46.75
CA PRO A 213 22.47 9.84 -48.13
C PRO A 213 23.93 10.24 -48.43
N ASP A 214 24.66 9.32 -49.04
CA ASP A 214 25.87 9.61 -49.83
C ASP A 214 25.61 10.67 -50.91
#